data_AF-G2HKF5-F1
#
_entry.id   AF-G2HKF5-F1
#
_cell.length_a   1.000
_cell.length_b   1.000
_cell.length_c   1.000
_cell.angle_alpha   90.00
_cell.angle_beta   90.00
_cell.angle_gamma   90.00
#
_symmetry.space_group_name_H-M   'P 1'
#
loop_
_entity.id
_entity.type
_entity.pdbx_description
1 polymer ?
#
loop_
_entity_poly.entity_id
_entity_poly.type
_entity_poly.pdbx_seq_one_letter_code
_entity_poly.pdbx_strand_id
1 'polypeptide(L)'
;MMALEIIIKGLYHTDKGHNFMLKLDELSNSNLTDINHLPWNMYSELLKMDPIYDLNMPHRMNCQNYAMSTRYNKPVKTGVFIFDLNNNYIMTVGGQAKTAKYFNVKTSEVVRHIRNKTIFLNKYYLKPTK
;
A
#
# COMPACT_ATOMS: atom_id res chain seq x y z
N MET A 1 12.09 -17.61 4.55
CA MET A 1 10.80 -17.36 5.23
C MET A 1 10.70 -15.94 5.79
N MET A 2 11.72 -15.43 6.50
CA MET A 2 11.74 -14.07 7.08
C MET A 2 11.49 -12.92 6.08
N ALA A 3 12.28 -12.83 5.01
CA ALA A 3 12.14 -11.76 4.01
C ALA A 3 10.73 -11.70 3.41
N LEU A 4 10.12 -12.86 3.18
CA LEU A 4 8.76 -12.95 2.65
C LEU A 4 7.73 -12.38 3.63
N GLU A 5 7.86 -12.65 4.93
CA GLU A 5 6.97 -12.08 5.95
C GLU A 5 7.08 -10.55 6.01
N ILE A 6 8.30 -10.01 5.97
CA ILE A 6 8.55 -8.56 5.94
C ILE A 6 7.94 -7.92 4.69
N ILE A 7 8.04 -8.59 3.53
CA ILE A 7 7.43 -8.15 2.27
C ILE A 7 5.90 -8.17 2.37
N ILE A 8 5.30 -9.27 2.84
CA ILE A 8 3.85 -9.43 2.97
C ILE A 8 3.25 -8.37 3.89
N LYS A 9 3.92 -8.06 5.01
CA LYS A 9 3.50 -7.01 5.95
C LYS A 9 3.77 -5.58 5.43
N GLY A 10 4.49 -5.42 4.32
CA GLY A 10 4.86 -4.13 3.75
C GLY A 10 5.96 -3.40 4.52
N LEU A 11 6.61 -4.07 5.48
CA LEU A 11 7.57 -3.44 6.41
C LEU A 11 8.89 -3.04 5.75
N TYR A 12 9.22 -3.61 4.58
CA TYR A 12 10.38 -3.22 3.77
C TYR A 12 10.34 -1.76 3.29
N HIS A 13 9.19 -1.08 3.40
CA HIS A 13 9.06 0.35 3.15
C HIS A 13 9.47 1.25 4.33
N THR A 14 9.78 0.67 5.49
CA THR A 14 10.32 1.40 6.64
C THR A 14 11.85 1.39 6.59
N ASP A 15 12.51 2.36 7.24
CA ASP A 15 13.98 2.38 7.30
C ASP A 15 14.55 1.08 7.91
N LYS A 16 13.94 0.60 8.99
CA LYS A 16 14.35 -0.66 9.63
C LYS A 16 14.18 -1.86 8.70
N GLY A 17 13.05 -1.93 7.99
CA GLY A 17 12.77 -3.02 7.06
C GLY A 17 13.66 -2.97 5.82
N HIS A 18 13.93 -1.77 5.30
CA HIS A 18 14.85 -1.57 4.19
C HIS A 18 16.27 -2.02 4.54
N ASN A 19 16.79 -1.56 5.69
CA ASN A 19 18.10 -1.97 6.18
C ASN A 19 18.19 -3.48 6.42
N PHE A 20 17.12 -4.11 6.91
CA PHE A 20 17.05 -5.56 7.06
C PHE A 20 17.16 -6.28 5.72
N MET A 21 16.46 -5.80 4.68
CA MET A 21 16.54 -6.38 3.33
C MET A 21 17.94 -6.24 2.72
N LEU A 22 18.57 -5.07 2.88
CA LEU A 22 19.97 -4.87 2.48
C LEU A 22 20.90 -5.84 3.20
N LYS A 23 20.71 -6.04 4.50
CA LYS A 23 21.56 -6.95 5.27
C LYS A 23 21.42 -8.41 4.82
N LEU A 24 20.20 -8.83 4.49
CA LEU A 24 19.98 -10.17 3.93
C LEU A 24 20.64 -10.34 2.57
N ASP A 25 20.64 -9.30 1.73
CA ASP A 25 21.31 -9.32 0.42
C ASP A 25 22.84 -9.42 0.58
N GLU A 26 23.43 -8.64 1.49
CA GLU A 26 24.87 -8.74 1.82
C GLU A 26 25.28 -10.15 2.25
N LEU A 27 24.48 -10.77 3.12
CA LEU A 27 24.73 -12.13 3.61
C LEU A 27 24.58 -13.17 2.50
N SER A 28 23.58 -13.01 1.63
CA SER A 28 23.41 -13.86 0.45
C SER A 28 24.61 -13.76 -0.50
N ASN A 29 25.06 -12.54 -0.80
CA ASN A 29 26.23 -12.30 -1.66
C ASN A 29 27.54 -12.85 -1.06
N SER A 30 27.61 -12.93 0.27
CA SER A 30 28.75 -13.49 1.00
C SER A 30 28.63 -15.00 1.26
N ASN A 31 27.57 -15.66 0.77
CA ASN A 31 27.22 -17.05 1.08
C ASN A 31 27.07 -17.37 2.60
N LEU A 32 26.80 -16.36 3.42
CA LEU A 32 26.62 -16.46 4.88
C LEU A 32 25.12 -16.52 5.22
N THR A 33 24.43 -17.52 4.67
CA THR A 33 22.97 -17.67 4.84
C THR A 33 22.57 -18.68 5.92
N ASP A 34 23.54 -19.22 6.66
CA ASP A 34 23.26 -20.10 7.79
C ASP A 34 22.66 -19.34 8.98
N ILE A 35 22.02 -20.10 9.87
CA ILE A 35 21.22 -19.59 10.96
C ILE A 35 21.98 -18.63 11.91
N ASN A 36 23.30 -18.76 12.02
CA ASN A 36 24.08 -17.98 12.97
C ASN A 36 24.37 -16.56 12.48
N HIS A 37 24.39 -16.34 11.16
CA HIS A 37 24.71 -15.05 10.56
C HIS A 37 23.47 -14.19 10.28
N LEU A 38 22.27 -14.78 10.39
CA LEU A 38 21.02 -14.07 10.14
C LEU A 38 20.80 -12.93 11.15
N PRO A 39 20.29 -11.77 10.72
CA PRO A 39 20.12 -10.60 11.58
C PRO A 39 18.86 -10.71 12.45
N TRP A 40 18.86 -11.67 13.39
CA TRP A 40 17.73 -12.01 14.25
C TRP A 40 17.20 -10.85 15.09
N ASN A 41 18.09 -9.97 15.55
CA ASN A 41 17.69 -8.79 16.32
C ASN A 41 16.84 -7.83 15.48
N MET A 42 17.28 -7.55 14.24
CA MET A 42 16.52 -6.70 13.32
C MET A 42 15.18 -7.35 12.95
N TYR A 43 15.17 -8.66 12.71
CA TYR A 43 13.94 -9.39 12.43
C TYR A 43 12.94 -9.33 13.59
N SER A 44 13.43 -9.53 14.82
CA SER A 44 12.59 -9.50 16.03
C SER A 44 11.98 -8.13 16.30
N GLU A 45 12.70 -7.06 15.99
CA GLU A 45 12.15 -5.70 16.06
C GLU A 45 11.06 -5.49 15.00
N LEU A 46 11.28 -5.95 13.77
CA LEU A 46 10.30 -5.82 12.69
C LEU A 46 9.00 -6.59 12.98
N LEU A 47 9.09 -7.76 13.63
CA LEU A 47 7.90 -8.54 13.99
C LEU A 47 6.97 -7.84 14.98
N LYS A 48 7.49 -6.91 15.78
CA LYS A 48 6.72 -6.12 16.75
C LYS A 48 6.04 -4.91 16.11
N MET A 49 6.35 -4.60 14.86
CA MET A 49 5.77 -3.47 14.14
C MET A 49 4.42 -3.85 13.54
N ASP A 50 3.48 -2.91 13.56
CA ASP A 50 2.21 -3.08 12.87
C ASP A 50 2.41 -3.21 11.36
N PRO A 51 1.70 -4.12 10.69
CA PRO A 51 1.78 -4.26 9.25
C PRO A 51 1.29 -2.98 8.55
N ILE A 52 2.03 -2.54 7.55
CA ILE A 52 1.64 -1.41 6.71
C ILE A 52 0.52 -1.84 5.75
N TYR A 53 0.61 -3.07 5.26
CA TYR A 53 -0.36 -3.67 4.35
C TYR A 53 -1.48 -4.37 5.12
N ASP A 54 -2.73 -4.08 4.77
CA ASP A 54 -3.91 -4.91 5.10
C ASP A 54 -3.77 -6.37 4.58
N LEU A 55 -3.49 -7.29 5.51
CA LEU A 55 -3.24 -8.69 5.20
C LEU A 55 -4.47 -9.44 4.65
N ASN A 56 -5.67 -8.87 4.73
CA ASN A 56 -6.88 -9.45 4.14
C ASN A 56 -6.98 -9.19 2.63
N MET A 57 -6.13 -8.32 2.06
CA MET A 57 -6.12 -8.01 0.65
C MET A 57 -4.96 -8.68 -0.08
N PRO A 58 -5.16 -9.18 -1.32
CA PRO A 58 -4.07 -9.66 -2.16
C PRO A 58 -2.93 -8.64 -2.27
N HIS A 59 -1.70 -9.09 -1.98
CA HIS A 59 -0.50 -8.26 -1.84
C HIS A 59 -0.34 -7.23 -2.97
N ARG A 60 -0.45 -7.65 -4.24
CA ARG A 60 -0.33 -6.76 -5.41
C ARG A 60 -1.25 -5.53 -5.35
N MET A 61 -2.49 -5.70 -4.87
CA MET A 61 -3.45 -4.60 -4.73
C MET A 61 -3.15 -3.71 -3.52
N ASN A 62 -2.47 -4.24 -2.50
CA ASN A 62 -2.12 -3.50 -1.30
C ASN A 62 -0.92 -2.58 -1.53
N CYS A 63 0.14 -3.11 -2.16
CA CYS A 63 1.33 -2.35 -2.53
C CYS A 63 1.01 -1.16 -3.44
N GLN A 64 0.02 -1.29 -4.33
CA GLN A 64 -0.43 -0.20 -5.19
C GLN A 64 -1.00 1.01 -4.44
N ASN A 65 -1.43 0.84 -3.18
CA ASN A 65 -1.96 1.94 -2.36
C ASN A 65 -0.91 2.57 -1.44
N TYR A 66 0.30 2.02 -1.42
CA TYR A 66 1.39 2.47 -0.58
C TYR A 66 2.61 2.63 -1.48
N ALA A 67 2.75 3.81 -2.07
CA ALA A 67 3.95 4.17 -2.82
C ALA A 67 4.93 4.90 -1.90
N MET A 68 6.23 4.62 -2.06
CA MET A 68 7.27 5.49 -1.51
C MET A 68 7.21 6.84 -2.22
N SER A 69 6.99 7.91 -1.47
CA SER A 69 7.17 9.25 -2.04
C SER A 69 8.63 9.63 -1.95
N THR A 70 9.26 9.81 -3.10
CA THR A 70 10.62 10.35 -3.22
C THR A 70 10.74 11.76 -2.63
N ARG A 71 9.65 12.52 -2.54
CA ARG A 71 9.61 13.87 -1.95
C ARG A 71 9.67 13.86 -0.42
N TYR A 72 9.08 12.86 0.22
CA TYR A 72 8.93 12.81 1.67
C TYR A 72 9.76 11.70 2.33
N ASN A 73 10.47 10.91 1.53
CA ASN A 73 11.24 9.73 1.92
C ASN A 73 10.49 8.79 2.89
N LYS A 74 9.18 8.66 2.70
CA LYS A 74 8.33 7.83 3.55
C LYS A 74 7.21 7.17 2.74
N PRO A 75 6.65 6.04 3.22
CA PRO A 75 5.50 5.43 2.58
C PRO A 75 4.32 6.40 2.67
N VAL A 76 3.67 6.66 1.55
CA VAL A 76 2.48 7.52 1.51
C VAL A 76 1.32 6.68 1.01
N LYS A 77 0.20 6.76 1.73
CA LYS A 77 -1.06 6.19 1.27
C LYS A 77 -1.46 6.92 -0.01
N THR A 78 -1.31 6.25 -1.15
CA THR A 78 -1.74 6.74 -2.46
C THR A 78 -3.16 6.26 -2.71
N GLY A 79 -4.09 7.21 -2.86
CA GLY A 79 -5.49 6.89 -3.04
C GLY A 79 -6.29 8.05 -3.63
N VAL A 80 -7.52 7.76 -4.00
CA VAL A 80 -8.49 8.77 -4.38
C VAL A 80 -9.21 9.22 -3.12
N PHE A 81 -9.10 10.50 -2.81
CA PHE A 81 -9.79 11.14 -1.69
C PHE A 81 -11.22 11.48 -2.11
N ILE A 82 -12.18 11.07 -1.30
CA ILE A 82 -13.60 11.30 -1.52
C ILE A 82 -14.07 12.35 -0.50
N PHE A 83 -14.71 13.39 -1.01
CA PHE A 83 -15.27 14.49 -0.23
C PHE A 83 -16.79 14.57 -0.46
N ASP A 84 -17.52 15.15 0.49
CA ASP A 84 -18.92 15.52 0.30
C ASP A 84 -19.04 16.83 -0.54
N LEU A 85 -20.28 17.28 -0.76
CA LEU A 85 -20.55 18.52 -1.51
C LEU A 85 -20.04 19.80 -0.82
N ASN A 86 -19.72 19.74 0.47
CA ASN A 86 -19.20 20.83 1.27
C ASN A 86 -17.67 20.75 1.46
N ASN A 87 -16.99 19.88 0.70
CA ASN A 87 -15.55 19.58 0.82
C ASN A 87 -15.13 18.96 2.16
N ASN A 88 -16.04 18.37 2.92
CA ASN A 88 -15.66 17.57 4.08
C ASN A 88 -15.09 16.24 3.60
N TYR A 89 -13.94 15.86 4.14
CA TYR A 89 -13.34 14.55 3.85
C TYR A 89 -14.22 13.43 4.40
N ILE A 90 -14.58 12.48 3.53
CA ILE A 90 -15.34 11.29 3.91
C ILE A 90 -14.40 10.11 4.10
N MET A 91 -13.65 9.74 3.05
CA MET A 91 -12.79 8.57 3.05
C MET A 91 -11.74 8.60 1.93
N THR A 92 -10.74 7.73 2.03
CA THR A 92 -9.78 7.45 0.95
C THR A 92 -10.02 6.05 0.42
N VAL A 93 -10.08 5.92 -0.92
CA VAL A 93 -10.07 4.62 -1.60
C VAL A 93 -8.69 4.36 -2.17
N GLY A 94 -8.14 3.17 -1.89
CA GLY A 94 -6.80 2.79 -2.34
C GLY A 94 -6.70 2.68 -3.87
N GLY A 95 -6.06 3.66 -4.49
CA GLY A 95 -5.78 3.65 -5.93
C GLY A 95 -7.01 3.79 -6.85
N GLN A 96 -6.71 4.00 -8.14
CA GLN A 96 -7.70 4.30 -9.18
C GLN A 96 -8.61 3.09 -9.48
N ALA A 97 -8.06 1.87 -9.47
CA ALA A 97 -8.81 0.65 -9.78
C ALA A 97 -9.86 0.30 -8.72
N LYS A 98 -9.55 0.45 -7.43
CA LYS A 98 -10.55 0.23 -6.37
C LYS A 98 -11.60 1.33 -6.38
N THR A 99 -11.21 2.56 -6.67
CA THR A 99 -12.14 3.67 -6.85
C THR A 99 -13.12 3.38 -7.99
N ALA A 100 -12.61 2.88 -9.11
CA ALA A 100 -13.42 2.46 -10.25
C ALA A 100 -14.41 1.36 -9.88
N LYS A 101 -13.96 0.33 -9.13
CA LYS A 101 -14.83 -0.74 -8.62
C LYS A 101 -15.88 -0.22 -7.63
N TYR A 102 -15.47 0.63 -6.68
CA TYR A 102 -16.36 1.22 -5.68
C TYR A 102 -17.47 2.02 -6.33
N PHE A 103 -17.12 2.81 -7.34
CA PHE A 103 -18.06 3.62 -8.10
C PHE A 103 -18.71 2.90 -9.30
N ASN A 104 -18.40 1.62 -9.53
CA ASN A 104 -18.86 0.88 -10.69
C ASN A 104 -18.66 1.62 -12.03
N VAL A 105 -17.47 2.21 -12.21
CA VAL A 105 -17.06 2.91 -13.43
C VAL A 105 -15.76 2.34 -14.01
N LYS A 106 -15.37 2.79 -15.20
CA LYS A 106 -14.09 2.40 -15.80
C LYS A 106 -12.93 3.09 -15.10
N THR A 107 -11.80 2.39 -14.92
CA THR A 107 -10.57 3.00 -14.36
C THR A 107 -10.11 4.21 -15.16
N SER A 108 -10.24 4.16 -16.49
CA SER A 108 -9.92 5.29 -17.37
C SER A 108 -10.74 6.54 -17.06
N GLU A 109 -11.98 6.37 -16.59
CA GLU A 109 -12.84 7.47 -16.19
C GLU A 109 -12.37 8.12 -14.89
N VAL A 110 -11.97 7.32 -13.90
CA VAL A 110 -11.36 7.82 -12.66
C VAL A 110 -10.08 8.61 -12.98
N VAL A 111 -9.20 8.05 -13.83
CA VAL A 111 -7.96 8.71 -14.27
C VAL A 111 -8.27 10.04 -14.96
N ARG A 112 -9.27 10.08 -15.84
CA ARG A 112 -9.69 11.30 -16.53
C ARG A 112 -10.12 12.38 -15.54
N HIS A 113 -10.90 12.04 -14.52
CA HIS A 113 -11.37 13.01 -13.52
C HIS A 113 -10.21 13.54 -12.66
N ILE A 114 -9.30 12.67 -12.24
CA ILE A 114 -8.09 13.07 -11.50
C ILE A 114 -7.24 14.04 -12.34
N ARG A 115 -6.98 13.70 -13.61
CA ARG A 115 -6.15 14.52 -14.50
C ARG A 115 -6.77 15.89 -14.75
N ASN A 116 -8.08 15.93 -14.97
CA ASN A 116 -8.80 17.15 -15.29
C ASN A 116 -9.19 17.97 -14.04
N LYS A 117 -8.92 17.45 -12.83
CA LYS A 117 -9.33 18.05 -11.55
C LYS A 117 -10.83 18.34 -11.48
N THR A 118 -11.64 17.48 -12.10
CA THR A 118 -13.10 17.62 -12.17
C THR A 118 -13.76 16.77 -11.10
N ILE A 119 -14.81 17.29 -10.48
CA ILE A 119 -15.65 16.54 -9.53
C ILE A 119 -16.26 15.33 -10.22
N PHE A 120 -16.10 14.17 -9.61
CA PHE A 120 -16.71 12.93 -10.08
C PHE A 120 -18.10 12.78 -9.45
N LEU A 121 -19.15 13.03 -10.24
CA LEU A 121 -20.54 12.90 -9.82
C LEU A 121 -21.08 11.54 -10.24
N ASN A 122 -21.14 10.59 -9.30
CA ASN A 122 -21.82 9.32 -9.54
C ASN A 122 -23.26 9.38 -9.03
N LYS A 123 -24.23 9.38 -9.96
CA LYS A 123 -25.65 9.28 -9.61
C LYS A 123 -25.97 7.83 -9.27
N TYR A 124 -25.87 7.45 -8.00
CA TYR A 124 -26.46 6.20 -7.54
C TYR A 124 -27.97 6.38 -7.45
N TYR A 125 -28.71 5.66 -8.29
CA TYR A 125 -30.13 5.44 -8.04
C TYR A 125 -30.24 4.29 -7.04
N LEU A 126 -30.85 4.53 -5.88
CA LEU A 126 -31.29 3.46 -4.99
C LEU A 126 -32.26 2.59 -5.78
N LYS A 127 -31.82 1.39 -6.18
CA LYS A 127 -32.68 0.43 -6.83
C LYS A 127 -33.27 -0.46 -5.74
N PRO A 128 -34.60 -0.56 -5.59
CA PRO A 128 -35.19 -1.52 -4.67
C PRO A 128 -34.72 -2.93 -5.07
N THR A 129 -34.19 -3.68 -4.10
CA THR A 129 -33.94 -5.11 -4.26
C THR A 129 -35.29 -5.79 -4.39
N LYS A 130 -35.53 -6.41 -5.56
CA LYS A 130 -36.65 -7.34 -5.74
C LYS A 130 -36.37 -8.63 -4.98
#